data_AF-A0A7S2L0K9-F1
#
_entry.id   AF-A0A7S2L0K9-F1
#
_cell.length_a   1.000
_cell.length_b   1.000
_cell.length_c   1.000
_cell.angle_alpha   90.00
_cell.angle_beta   90.00
_cell.angle_gamma   90.00
#
_symmetry.space_group_name_H-M   'P 1'
#
loop_
_entity.id
_entity.type
_entity.pdbx_description
1 polymer ?
#
loop_
_entity_poly.entity_id
_entity_poly.type
_entity_poly.pdbx_seq_one_letter_code
_entity_poly.pdbx_strand_id
1 'polypeptide(L)'
;FAVVETTDDAVIIDRLDELLPEIVACKMEKNLSALFLAVVNIVELKGTLLLCGPSELSLAKAAFPGCEVNDANTMMDLGSRVSRKKDYIPEITKAVKAGWKRPVKRGVSVVDMEALGKLEVDPTDYQRITRRGSVLAVKVGQRFTVDDD
;
A
#
# COMPACT_ATOMS: atom_id res chain seq x y z
N PHE A 1 -8.32 -3.15 -2.30
CA PHE A 1 -8.33 -2.88 -0.85
C PHE A 1 -8.06 -4.18 -0.13
N ALA A 2 -7.00 -4.24 0.67
CA ALA A 2 -6.60 -5.39 1.47
C ALA A 2 -6.67 -5.05 2.97
N VAL A 3 -6.83 -6.07 3.80
CA VAL A 3 -6.85 -5.95 5.27
C VAL A 3 -5.98 -7.04 5.86
N VAL A 4 -5.16 -6.68 6.84
CA VAL A 4 -4.44 -7.61 7.72
C VAL A 4 -5.00 -7.43 9.12
N GLU A 5 -5.56 -8.50 9.67
CA GLU A 5 -6.01 -8.55 11.06
C GLU A 5 -4.90 -9.18 11.89
N THR A 6 -4.55 -8.53 13.01
CA THR A 6 -3.48 -8.95 13.90
C THR A 6 -3.82 -8.57 15.34
N THR A 7 -3.19 -9.24 16.29
CA THR A 7 -3.21 -8.85 17.71
C THR A 7 -2.03 -7.96 18.08
N ASP A 8 -1.04 -7.85 17.17
CA ASP A 8 0.16 -7.04 17.30
C ASP A 8 0.42 -6.35 15.95
N ASP A 9 -0.03 -5.10 15.85
CA ASP A 9 0.10 -4.27 14.66
C ASP A 9 1.48 -3.61 14.56
N ALA A 10 2.19 -3.44 15.67
CA ALA A 10 3.54 -2.88 15.68
C ALA A 10 4.49 -3.72 14.81
N VAL A 11 4.44 -5.05 14.91
CA VAL A 11 5.26 -5.96 14.09
C VAL A 11 5.01 -5.79 12.59
N ILE A 12 3.79 -5.42 12.18
CA ILE A 12 3.47 -5.17 10.77
C ILE A 12 3.95 -3.78 10.35
N ILE A 13 3.75 -2.78 11.22
CA ILE A 13 4.16 -1.39 10.99
C ILE A 13 5.69 -1.27 10.93
N ASP A 14 6.44 -2.03 11.71
CA ASP A 14 7.91 -2.05 11.67
C ASP A 14 8.48 -2.51 10.32
N ARG A 15 7.64 -3.13 9.48
CA ARG A 15 8.00 -3.60 8.13
C ARG A 15 7.47 -2.68 7.03
N LEU A 16 7.11 -1.44 7.36
CA LEU A 16 6.54 -0.48 6.43
C LEU A 16 7.44 -0.25 5.20
N ASP A 17 8.76 -0.20 5.41
CA ASP A 17 9.76 -0.02 4.35
C ASP A 17 9.79 -1.19 3.35
N GLU A 18 9.38 -2.39 3.78
CA GLU A 18 9.21 -3.54 2.90
C GLU A 18 7.84 -3.54 2.21
N LEU A 19 6.79 -3.13 2.94
CA LEU A 19 5.40 -3.20 2.50
C LEU A 19 5.04 -2.11 1.49
N LEU A 20 5.47 -0.87 1.69
CA LEU A 20 5.11 0.24 0.80
C LEU A 20 5.59 0.03 -0.65
N PRO A 21 6.85 -0.37 -0.92
CA PRO A 21 7.30 -0.66 -2.27
C PRO A 21 6.51 -1.81 -2.91
N GLU A 22 6.10 -2.79 -2.12
CA GLU A 22 5.30 -3.91 -2.60
C GLU A 22 3.87 -3.51 -2.97
N ILE A 23 3.25 -2.63 -2.18
CA ILE A 23 1.93 -2.06 -2.52
C ILE A 23 2.05 -1.25 -3.82
N VAL A 24 3.15 -0.52 -4.02
CA VAL A 24 3.42 0.17 -5.29
C VAL A 24 3.52 -0.82 -6.44
N ALA A 25 4.31 -1.89 -6.29
CA ALA A 25 4.48 -2.94 -7.29
C ALA A 25 3.14 -3.56 -7.70
N CYS A 26 2.38 -4.08 -6.72
CA CYS A 26 1.08 -4.70 -6.95
C CYS A 26 0.06 -3.75 -7.59
N LYS A 27 0.08 -2.48 -7.21
CA LYS A 27 -0.75 -1.44 -7.84
C LYS A 27 -0.42 -1.29 -9.33
N MET A 28 0.87 -1.29 -9.70
CA MET A 28 1.30 -1.14 -11.08
C MET A 28 1.01 -2.40 -11.91
N GLU A 29 1.34 -3.58 -11.41
CA GLU A 29 1.08 -4.87 -12.07
C GLU A 29 -0.40 -5.05 -12.42
N LYS A 30 -1.29 -4.62 -11.50
CA LYS A 30 -2.73 -4.74 -11.67
C LYS A 30 -3.38 -3.54 -12.36
N ASN A 31 -2.58 -2.58 -12.81
CA ASN A 31 -3.03 -1.34 -13.45
C ASN A 31 -4.13 -0.61 -12.63
N LEU A 32 -3.92 -0.49 -11.31
CA LEU A 32 -4.91 0.10 -10.39
C LEU A 32 -4.66 1.60 -10.20
N SER A 33 -5.75 2.38 -10.17
CA SER A 33 -5.70 3.82 -9.85
C SER A 33 -5.30 4.09 -8.39
N ALA A 34 -5.77 3.23 -7.48
CA ALA A 34 -5.42 3.26 -6.07
C ALA A 34 -5.40 1.86 -5.45
N LEU A 35 -4.48 1.61 -4.51
CA LEU A 35 -4.42 0.39 -3.70
C LEU A 35 -4.15 0.75 -2.23
N PHE A 36 -5.00 0.23 -1.35
CA PHE A 36 -4.89 0.42 0.09
C PHE A 36 -4.66 -0.92 0.80
N LEU A 37 -3.86 -0.87 1.85
CA LEU A 37 -3.70 -1.93 2.85
C LEU A 37 -4.06 -1.35 4.23
N ALA A 38 -5.06 -1.92 4.90
CA ALA A 38 -5.38 -1.60 6.28
C ALA A 38 -4.80 -2.66 7.23
N VAL A 39 -4.14 -2.24 8.29
CA VAL A 39 -3.71 -3.07 9.41
C VAL A 39 -4.71 -2.85 10.54
N VAL A 40 -5.30 -3.91 11.05
CA VAL A 40 -6.32 -3.86 12.10
C VAL A 40 -5.81 -4.62 13.31
N ASN A 41 -5.64 -3.91 14.43
CA ASN A 41 -5.46 -4.53 15.73
C ASN A 41 -6.83 -4.96 16.25
N ILE A 42 -7.08 -6.27 16.30
CA ILE A 42 -8.38 -6.83 16.72
C ILE A 42 -8.60 -6.79 18.22
N VAL A 43 -7.53 -6.61 19.01
CA VAL A 43 -7.60 -6.50 20.47
C VAL A 43 -7.96 -5.06 20.86
N GLU A 44 -7.27 -4.08 20.27
CA GLU A 44 -7.52 -2.66 20.52
C GLU A 44 -8.69 -2.10 19.72
N LEU A 45 -9.20 -2.87 18.74
CA LEU A 45 -10.18 -2.43 17.75
C LEU A 45 -9.74 -1.14 17.03
N LYS A 46 -8.46 -1.09 16.66
CA LYS A 46 -7.83 0.05 16.00
C LYS A 46 -7.44 -0.29 14.57
N GLY A 47 -7.76 0.58 13.62
CA GLY A 47 -7.36 0.48 12.22
C GLY A 47 -6.29 1.51 11.83
N THR A 48 -5.29 1.07 11.07
CA THR A 48 -4.26 1.93 10.46
C THR A 48 -4.23 1.69 8.94
N LEU A 49 -4.30 2.74 8.14
CA LEU A 49 -4.29 2.65 6.68
C LEU A 49 -2.92 3.02 6.11
N LEU A 50 -2.32 2.12 5.33
CA LEU A 50 -1.07 2.39 4.63
C LEU A 50 -1.32 3.10 3.30
N LEU A 51 -0.51 4.13 3.05
CA LEU A 51 -0.63 5.05 1.92
C LEU A 51 0.67 5.00 1.10
N CYS A 52 0.62 4.37 -0.08
CA CYS A 52 1.81 4.17 -0.91
C CYS A 52 2.11 5.33 -1.88
N GLY A 53 1.39 6.45 -1.77
CA GLY A 53 1.67 7.64 -2.57
C GLY A 53 0.54 8.67 -2.64
N PRO A 54 0.69 9.69 -3.49
CA PRO A 54 -0.22 10.85 -3.52
C PRO A 54 -1.66 10.53 -3.90
N SER A 55 -1.88 9.50 -4.74
CA SER A 55 -3.23 9.09 -5.14
C SER A 55 -3.99 8.48 -3.95
N GLU A 56 -3.33 7.58 -3.21
CA GLU A 56 -3.84 6.95 -1.99
C GLU A 56 -4.10 8.00 -0.92
N LEU A 57 -3.13 8.88 -0.64
CA LEU A 57 -3.25 9.96 0.34
C LEU A 57 -4.44 10.88 0.02
N SER A 58 -4.56 11.32 -1.22
CA SER A 58 -5.65 12.19 -1.66
C SER A 58 -7.01 11.53 -1.51
N LEU A 59 -7.15 10.26 -1.93
CA LEU A 59 -8.40 9.53 -1.80
C LEU A 59 -8.74 9.21 -0.34
N ALA A 60 -7.74 8.87 0.47
CA ALA A 60 -7.92 8.63 1.90
C ALA A 60 -8.40 9.88 2.63
N LYS A 61 -7.80 11.05 2.38
CA LYS A 61 -8.26 12.33 2.95
C LYS A 61 -9.69 12.69 2.54
N ALA A 62 -10.08 12.35 1.31
CA ALA A 62 -11.46 12.56 0.84
C ALA A 62 -12.46 11.58 1.46
N ALA A 63 -12.05 10.33 1.68
CA ALA A 63 -12.90 9.28 2.24
C ALA A 63 -13.03 9.35 3.77
N PHE A 64 -11.95 9.69 4.48
CA PHE A 64 -11.89 9.65 5.93
C PHE A 64 -11.54 11.04 6.50
N PRO A 65 -12.44 12.03 6.36
CA PRO A 65 -12.20 13.36 6.89
C PRO A 65 -12.01 13.31 8.42
N GLY A 66 -11.03 14.05 8.92
CA GLY A 66 -10.70 14.11 10.34
C GLY A 66 -9.82 12.97 10.87
N CYS A 67 -9.43 12.02 10.01
CA CYS A 67 -8.41 11.02 10.37
C CYS A 67 -7.01 11.63 10.21
N GLU A 68 -6.17 11.43 11.22
CA GLU A 68 -4.81 11.96 11.24
C GLU A 68 -3.90 11.14 10.31
N VAL A 69 -2.98 11.84 9.65
CA VAL A 69 -1.95 11.25 8.80
C VAL A 69 -0.60 11.59 9.43
N ASN A 70 0.32 10.63 9.47
CA ASN A 70 1.67 10.88 9.96
C ASN A 70 2.44 11.89 9.09
N ASP A 71 3.51 12.46 9.63
CA ASP A 71 4.33 13.47 8.92
C ASP A 71 4.91 12.96 7.60
N ALA A 72 5.23 11.66 7.53
CA ALA A 72 5.73 11.01 6.32
C ALA A 72 4.65 10.79 5.24
N ASN A 73 3.37 11.04 5.53
CA ASN A 73 2.23 10.77 4.65
C ASN A 73 2.10 9.32 4.18
N THR A 74 2.59 8.37 4.98
CA THR A 74 2.61 6.93 4.68
C THR A 74 1.54 6.15 5.46
N MET A 75 1.00 6.73 6.54
CA MET A 75 0.02 6.08 7.40
C MET A 75 -1.08 7.04 7.83
N MET A 76 -2.32 6.55 7.89
CA MET A 76 -3.47 7.25 8.42
C MET A 76 -4.12 6.45 9.55
N ASP A 77 -4.38 7.10 10.68
CA ASP A 77 -5.10 6.49 11.81
C ASP A 77 -6.60 6.48 11.52
N LEU A 78 -7.18 5.29 11.40
CA LEU A 78 -8.62 5.12 11.15
C LEU A 78 -9.44 5.06 12.45
N GLY A 79 -8.79 5.08 13.61
CA GLY A 79 -9.40 4.94 14.93
C GLY A 79 -10.14 3.62 15.04
N SER A 80 -11.38 3.66 15.52
CA SER A 80 -12.25 2.49 15.72
C SER A 80 -12.86 1.90 14.45
N ARG A 81 -12.51 2.42 13.27
CA ARG A 81 -12.95 1.86 11.99
C ARG A 81 -12.09 0.64 11.69
N VAL A 82 -12.71 -0.54 11.76
CA VAL A 82 -12.03 -1.84 11.58
C VAL A 82 -12.70 -2.71 10.53
N SER A 83 -13.91 -2.36 10.09
CA SER A 83 -14.68 -3.16 9.15
C SER A 83 -14.53 -2.65 7.72
N ARG A 84 -13.97 -3.51 6.85
CA ARG A 84 -13.92 -3.22 5.41
C ARG A 84 -15.29 -2.93 4.81
N LYS A 85 -16.29 -3.74 5.13
CA LYS A 85 -17.62 -3.66 4.52
C LYS A 85 -18.42 -2.46 5.04
N LYS A 86 -18.27 -2.15 6.33
CA LYS A 86 -19.06 -1.10 6.99
C LYS A 86 -18.36 0.25 6.97
N ASP A 87 -17.06 0.29 7.23
CA ASP A 87 -16.35 1.53 7.52
C ASP A 87 -15.49 2.02 6.34
N TYR A 88 -14.88 1.11 5.56
CA TYR A 88 -13.91 1.52 4.52
C TYR A 88 -14.54 1.68 3.13
N ILE A 89 -15.15 0.62 2.61
CA ILE A 89 -15.66 0.58 1.23
C ILE A 89 -16.77 1.62 1.01
N PRO A 90 -17.74 1.82 1.93
CA PRO A 90 -18.77 2.84 1.74
C PRO A 90 -18.19 4.26 1.63
N GLU A 91 -17.26 4.63 2.49
CA GLU A 91 -16.67 5.97 2.50
C GLU A 91 -15.79 6.23 1.27
N ILE A 92 -15.00 5.25 0.85
CA ILE A 92 -14.23 5.35 -0.39
C ILE A 92 -15.18 5.47 -1.59
N THR A 93 -16.24 4.66 -1.63
CA THR A 93 -17.24 4.71 -2.71
C THR A 93 -17.92 6.07 -2.75
N LYS A 94 -18.24 6.64 -1.58
CA LYS A 94 -18.83 7.98 -1.45
C LYS A 94 -17.87 9.06 -1.97
N ALA A 95 -16.60 9.03 -1.60
CA ALA A 95 -15.59 9.96 -2.11
C ALA A 95 -15.46 9.90 -3.65
N VAL A 96 -15.41 8.68 -4.21
CA VAL A 96 -15.36 8.49 -5.67
C VAL A 96 -16.63 9.01 -6.34
N LYS A 97 -17.81 8.69 -5.81
CA LYS A 97 -19.10 9.17 -6.34
C LYS A 97 -19.26 10.69 -6.22
N ALA A 98 -18.66 11.31 -5.22
CA ALA A 98 -18.61 12.76 -5.04
C ALA A 98 -17.66 13.47 -6.04
N GLY A 99 -17.08 12.72 -6.98
CA GLY A 99 -16.26 13.26 -8.06
C GLY A 99 -14.78 13.40 -7.69
N TRP A 100 -14.27 12.58 -6.76
CA TRP A 100 -12.83 12.52 -6.51
C TRP A 100 -12.07 12.31 -7.81
N LYS A 101 -11.07 13.17 -8.06
CA LYS A 101 -10.18 13.08 -9.21
C LYS A 101 -8.78 12.77 -8.74
N ARG A 102 -8.14 11.84 -9.43
CA ARG A 102 -6.75 11.48 -9.16
C ARG A 102 -5.85 12.71 -9.36
N PRO A 103 -5.03 13.10 -8.37
CA PRO A 103 -3.99 14.10 -8.60
C PRO A 103 -2.95 13.53 -9.57
N VAL A 104 -2.81 14.16 -10.75
CA VAL A 104 -1.86 13.84 -11.84
C VAL A 104 -0.48 14.41 -11.46
N LYS A 105 0.72 13.89 -11.77
CA LYS A 105 1.30 12.62 -12.24
C LYS A 105 2.31 12.21 -11.14
N ARG A 106 2.47 10.92 -10.85
CA ARG A 106 3.50 10.45 -9.92
C ARG A 106 4.87 10.90 -10.46
N GLY A 107 5.75 11.44 -9.61
CA GLY A 107 7.17 11.60 -9.95
C GLY A 107 7.80 10.24 -10.26
N VAL A 108 9.02 10.25 -10.83
CA VAL A 108 9.74 9.04 -11.20
C VAL A 108 9.85 8.12 -9.97
N SER A 109 9.32 6.90 -10.08
CA SER A 109 9.47 5.90 -9.03
C SER A 109 10.92 5.40 -9.07
N VAL A 110 11.63 5.43 -7.95
CA VAL A 110 12.96 4.78 -7.81
C VAL A 110 12.87 3.25 -7.85
N VAL A 111 11.65 2.71 -7.89
CA VAL A 111 11.40 1.27 -8.05
C VAL A 111 11.76 0.89 -9.48
N ASP A 112 12.84 0.12 -9.62
CA ASP A 112 13.21 -0.53 -10.87
C ASP A 112 12.06 -1.41 -11.35
N MET A 113 11.47 -1.00 -12.46
CA MET A 113 10.32 -1.65 -13.07
C MET A 113 10.65 -3.04 -13.62
N GLU A 114 11.91 -3.28 -14.00
CA GLU A 114 12.38 -4.61 -14.44
C GLU A 114 12.62 -5.55 -13.25
N ALA A 115 12.74 -5.01 -12.03
CA ALA A 115 12.87 -5.77 -10.79
C ALA A 115 11.51 -6.09 -10.11
N LEU A 116 10.39 -5.62 -10.68
CA LEU A 116 9.05 -5.91 -10.17
C LEU A 116 8.80 -7.42 -10.17
N GLY A 117 8.63 -7.94 -8.96
CA GLY A 117 8.53 -9.37 -8.74
C GLY A 117 7.18 -9.93 -9.16
N LYS A 118 7.15 -10.79 -10.18
CA LYS A 118 5.92 -11.49 -10.60
C LYS A 118 5.73 -12.81 -9.85
N LEU A 119 4.47 -13.18 -9.60
CA LEU A 119 4.12 -14.52 -9.12
C LEU A 119 4.00 -15.47 -10.31
N GLU A 120 4.81 -16.53 -10.29
CA GLU A 120 4.73 -17.64 -11.24
C GLU A 120 4.18 -18.88 -10.53
N VAL A 121 3.19 -19.51 -11.14
CA VAL A 121 2.67 -20.81 -10.69
C VAL A 121 3.39 -21.87 -11.51
N ASP A 122 3.91 -22.90 -10.82
CA ASP A 122 4.50 -24.04 -11.51
C ASP A 122 3.43 -24.75 -12.36
N PRO A 123 3.64 -24.92 -13.69
CA PRO A 123 2.66 -25.54 -14.56
C PRO A 123 2.48 -27.05 -14.31
N THR A 124 3.38 -27.66 -13.53
CA THR A 124 3.33 -29.08 -13.13
C THR A 124 2.89 -29.28 -11.69
N ASP A 125 2.97 -28.24 -10.87
CA ASP A 125 2.51 -28.22 -9.48
C ASP A 125 1.78 -26.89 -9.20
N TYR A 126 0.49 -26.85 -9.56
CA TYR A 126 -0.36 -25.66 -9.44
C TYR A 126 -0.54 -25.14 -8.01
N GLN A 127 -0.05 -25.86 -6.99
CA GLN A 127 -0.04 -25.40 -5.59
C GLN A 127 1.24 -24.64 -5.23
N ARG A 128 2.26 -24.68 -6.09
CA ARG A 128 3.54 -24.03 -5.87
C ARG A 128 3.57 -22.68 -6.57
N ILE A 129 3.27 -21.63 -5.80
CA ILE A 129 3.41 -20.24 -6.24
C ILE A 129 4.79 -19.75 -5.84
N THR A 130 5.60 -19.33 -6.81
CA THR A 130 6.93 -18.76 -6.58
C THR A 130 6.96 -17.30 -7.01
N ARG A 131 7.56 -16.45 -6.18
CA ARG A 131 7.81 -15.05 -6.56
C ARG A 131 9.14 -14.96 -7.30
N ARG A 132 9.13 -14.52 -8.56
CA ARG A 132 10.32 -14.20 -9.34
C ARG A 132 10.51 -12.69 -9.41
N GLY A 133 11.59 -12.20 -8.81
CA GLY A 133 11.88 -10.77 -8.66
C GLY A 133 11.26 -10.20 -7.38
N SER A 134 11.78 -9.08 -6.91
CA SER A 134 11.26 -8.30 -5.78
C SER A 134 11.84 -6.91 -5.88
N VAL A 135 11.06 -5.88 -5.52
CA VAL A 135 11.57 -4.50 -5.40
C VAL A 135 12.72 -4.43 -4.39
N LEU A 136 12.75 -5.36 -3.43
CA LEU A 136 13.79 -5.50 -2.41
C LEU A 136 14.90 -6.48 -2.80
N ALA A 137 14.84 -7.09 -3.99
CA ALA A 137 15.93 -7.91 -4.49
C ALA A 137 17.09 -7.01 -4.92
N VAL A 138 17.81 -6.46 -3.93
CA VAL A 138 19.06 -5.76 -4.16
C VAL A 138 20.01 -6.73 -4.88
N LYS A 139 20.42 -6.39 -6.10
CA LYS A 139 21.59 -7.03 -6.73
C LYS A 139 22.78 -6.75 -5.81
N VAL A 140 23.30 -7.79 -5.17
CA VAL A 140 24.56 -7.74 -4.42
C VAL A 140 25.62 -7.09 -5.32
N GLY A 141 26.05 -5.86 -5.01
CA GLY A 141 27.23 -5.24 -5.63
C GLY A 141 27.07 -3.87 -6.33
N GLN A 142 25.90 -3.23 -6.39
CA GLN A 142 25.80 -1.86 -6.92
C GLN A 142 25.71 -0.81 -5.80
N ARG A 143 26.73 0.04 -5.69
CA ARG A 143 26.71 1.27 -4.89
C ARG A 143 25.88 2.31 -5.65
N PHE A 144 24.89 2.90 -4.98
CA PHE A 144 24.16 4.06 -5.48
C PHE A 144 25.04 5.31 -5.34
N THR A 145 25.29 6.00 -6.44
CA THR A 145 25.77 7.39 -6.41
C THR A 145 24.55 8.30 -6.42
N VAL A 146 24.47 9.19 -5.44
CA VAL A 146 23.52 10.30 -5.42
C VAL A 146 24.20 11.43 -6.17
N ASP A 147 23.68 11.82 -7.32
CA ASP A 147 24.06 13.08 -7.96
C ASP A 147 23.26 14.20 -7.27
N ASP A 148 23.98 15.09 -6.60
CA ASP A 148 23.45 16.38 -6.15
C ASP A 148 23.44 17.34 -7.37
N ASP A 149 22.24 17.72 -7.83
CA ASP A 149 21.94 19.01 -8.48
C ASP A 149 20.42 19.26 -8.53
#